data_AF-A0A847MQ57-F1
#
_entry.id   AF-A0A847MQ57-F1
#
_cell.length_a   1.000
_cell.length_b   1.000
_cell.length_c   1.000
_cell.angle_alpha   90.00
_cell.angle_beta   90.00
_cell.angle_gamma   90.00
#
_symmetry.space_group_name_H-M   'P 1'
#
loop_
_entity.id
_entity.type
_entity.pdbx_description
1 polymer ?
#
loop_
_entity_poly.entity_id
_entity_poly.type
_entity_poly.pdbx_seq_one_letter_code
_entity_poly.pdbx_strand_id
1 'polypeptide(L)'
;MKRFLPILIFPLLLITAFFAYRYFTPKPKEPFEDMLQHNSYEILCTIEIPISSDETTNLDSKIKHVMLQSQLFSPIPEYVVGASLNNIYKYAVSMKFDKKCSTVLNYFLLNDLFPDHVKASFFKHNPSFEEQSNAIESSPERCELTVALPYEDVQGRLSEFLKLRLKSFEGTTAVNRLNTSTEQSQLSFNSTCDQVLADYIMQDLMPADYFQMTQ
;
A
#
# COMPACT_ATOMS: atom_id res chain seq x y z
N MET A 1 -12.19 26.57 -66.98
CA MET A 1 -11.31 25.80 -66.07
C MET A 1 -11.15 26.50 -64.71
N LYS A 2 -12.20 26.58 -63.88
CA LYS A 2 -12.15 27.25 -62.55
C LYS A 2 -12.76 26.42 -61.40
N ARG A 3 -13.22 25.19 -61.67
CA ARG A 3 -13.89 24.32 -60.68
C ARG A 3 -13.00 23.25 -60.03
N PHE A 4 -11.76 23.07 -60.51
CA PHE A 4 -10.84 22.04 -60.00
C PHE A 4 -9.85 22.55 -58.94
N LEU A 5 -9.69 23.87 -58.81
CA LEU A 5 -8.75 24.47 -57.86
C LEU A 5 -9.16 24.26 -56.38
N PRO A 6 -10.44 24.44 -55.95
CA PRO A 6 -10.79 24.27 -54.55
C PRO A 6 -10.79 22.80 -54.11
N ILE A 7 -10.97 21.85 -55.04
CA ILE A 7 -11.04 20.41 -54.75
C ILE A 7 -9.66 19.82 -54.42
N LEU A 8 -8.57 20.39 -54.97
CA LEU A 8 -7.21 19.97 -54.67
C LEU A 8 -6.63 20.66 -53.42
N ILE A 9 -7.10 21.86 -53.10
CA ILE A 9 -6.62 22.62 -51.92
C ILE A 9 -7.19 22.04 -50.63
N PHE A 10 -8.45 21.59 -50.63
CA PHE A 10 -9.11 21.03 -49.45
C PHE A 10 -8.41 19.79 -48.84
N PRO A 11 -8.03 18.75 -49.62
CA PRO A 11 -7.29 17.61 -49.07
C PRO A 11 -5.89 18.01 -48.63
N LEU A 12 -5.25 18.96 -49.31
CA LEU A 12 -3.93 19.46 -48.90
C LEU A 12 -3.98 20.14 -47.53
N LEU A 13 -5.02 20.96 -47.28
CA LEU A 13 -5.26 21.60 -45.98
C LEU A 13 -5.60 20.60 -44.88
N LEU A 14 -6.34 19.53 -45.20
CA LEU A 14 -6.64 18.47 -44.24
C LEU A 14 -5.38 17.70 -43.84
N ILE A 15 -4.50 17.41 -44.81
CA ILE A 15 -3.23 16.73 -44.55
C ILE A 15 -2.32 17.62 -43.71
N THR A 16 -2.18 18.91 -44.03
CA THR A 16 -1.34 19.82 -43.24
C THR A 16 -1.92 20.08 -41.85
N ALA A 17 -3.24 20.17 -41.70
CA ALA A 17 -3.89 20.26 -40.39
C ALA A 17 -3.69 18.98 -39.55
N PHE A 18 -3.73 17.81 -40.19
CA PHE A 18 -3.46 16.53 -39.52
C PHE A 18 -2.01 16.44 -39.04
N PHE A 19 -1.04 16.85 -39.86
CA PHE A 19 0.37 16.89 -39.48
C PHE A 19 0.64 17.96 -38.42
N ALA A 20 0.02 19.14 -38.52
CA ALA A 20 0.13 20.18 -37.51
C ALA A 20 -0.45 19.70 -36.17
N TYR A 21 -1.60 19.02 -36.18
CA TYR A 21 -2.15 18.39 -34.98
C TYR A 21 -1.20 17.32 -34.43
N ARG A 22 -0.65 16.41 -35.26
CA ARG A 22 0.26 15.35 -34.79
C ARG A 22 1.61 15.86 -34.25
N TYR A 23 2.16 16.93 -34.82
CA TYR A 23 3.51 17.41 -34.47
C TYR A 23 3.51 18.63 -33.54
N PHE A 24 2.44 19.42 -33.54
CA PHE A 24 2.28 20.61 -32.68
C PHE A 24 1.14 20.47 -31.67
N THR A 25 0.49 19.31 -31.52
CA THR A 25 -0.20 19.07 -30.25
C THR A 25 0.83 19.29 -29.16
N PRO A 26 0.63 20.26 -28.25
CA PRO A 26 1.40 20.26 -27.02
C PRO A 26 1.25 18.84 -26.49
N LYS A 27 2.38 18.16 -26.24
CA LYS A 27 2.34 16.92 -25.48
C LYS A 27 1.36 17.19 -24.35
N PRO A 28 0.32 16.37 -24.14
CA PRO A 28 -0.47 16.53 -22.94
C PRO A 28 0.55 16.60 -21.83
N LYS A 29 0.66 17.75 -21.15
CA LYS A 29 1.40 17.81 -19.90
C LYS A 29 0.86 16.63 -19.13
N GLU A 30 1.75 15.71 -18.81
CA GLU A 30 1.32 14.46 -18.19
C GLU A 30 0.43 14.85 -17.02
N PRO A 31 -0.84 14.42 -16.98
CA PRO A 31 -1.73 14.78 -15.87
C PRO A 31 -1.18 14.31 -14.52
N PHE A 32 -0.12 13.49 -14.52
CA PHE A 32 0.60 13.03 -13.36
C PHE A 32 1.41 14.12 -12.64
N GLU A 33 2.00 15.10 -13.32
CA GLU A 33 2.82 16.13 -12.64
C GLU A 33 1.95 17.15 -11.88
N ASP A 34 0.81 17.56 -12.44
CA ASP A 34 -0.09 18.52 -11.78
C ASP A 34 -0.96 17.88 -10.68
N MET A 35 -1.17 16.55 -10.69
CA MET A 35 -1.90 15.85 -9.61
C MET A 35 -1.08 15.69 -8.32
N LEU A 36 0.25 15.68 -8.41
CA LEU A 36 1.14 15.58 -7.24
C LEU A 36 1.25 16.90 -6.46
N GLN A 37 0.80 18.02 -7.03
CA GLN A 37 1.10 19.35 -6.50
C GLN A 37 0.02 19.96 -5.60
N HIS A 38 -1.04 19.24 -5.22
CA HIS A 38 -2.17 19.85 -4.49
C HIS A 38 -2.71 19.14 -3.24
N ASN A 39 -1.98 18.19 -2.66
CA ASN A 39 -2.16 17.80 -1.25
C ASN A 39 -0.78 17.52 -0.69
N SER A 40 -0.34 18.27 0.32
CA SER A 40 0.84 17.91 1.10
C SER A 40 0.49 16.69 1.94
N TYR A 41 0.53 15.50 1.35
CA TYR A 41 0.41 14.25 2.10
C TYR A 41 1.61 14.16 3.04
N GLU A 42 1.36 14.24 4.35
CA GLU A 42 2.38 13.98 5.35
C GLU A 42 2.65 12.47 5.36
N ILE A 43 3.89 12.06 5.12
CA ILE A 43 4.29 10.65 5.20
C ILE A 43 4.38 10.30 6.68
N LEU A 44 3.48 9.44 7.16
CA LEU A 44 3.39 9.04 8.57
C LEU A 44 3.89 7.62 8.82
N CYS A 45 4.16 6.85 7.77
CA CYS A 45 4.77 5.52 7.85
C CYS A 45 5.64 5.29 6.61
N THR A 46 6.87 4.83 6.82
CA THR A 46 7.78 4.37 5.77
C THR A 46 8.24 2.97 6.11
N ILE A 47 8.16 2.05 5.17
CA ILE A 47 8.46 0.64 5.39
C ILE A 47 9.37 0.16 4.28
N GLU A 48 10.44 -0.52 4.67
CA GLU A 48 11.34 -1.16 3.73
C GLU A 48 11.03 -2.65 3.66
N ILE A 49 10.62 -3.11 2.48
CA ILE A 49 10.35 -4.51 2.20
C ILE A 49 11.59 -5.11 1.53
N PRO A 50 12.36 -5.97 2.21
CA PRO A 50 13.52 -6.61 1.60
C PRO A 50 13.09 -7.52 0.43
N ILE A 51 13.92 -7.63 -0.61
CA ILE A 51 13.69 -8.47 -1.78
C ILE A 51 14.83 -9.48 -1.93
N SER A 52 14.47 -10.75 -2.15
CA SER A 52 15.45 -11.81 -2.43
C SER A 52 16.01 -11.65 -3.85
N SER A 53 17.34 -11.59 -3.97
CA SER A 53 18.04 -11.35 -5.23
C SER A 53 18.03 -12.54 -6.20
N ASP A 54 17.65 -13.74 -5.72
CA ASP A 54 17.86 -14.98 -6.46
C ASP A 54 16.77 -15.27 -7.53
N GLU A 55 15.59 -14.65 -7.43
CA GLU A 55 14.60 -14.71 -8.51
C GLU A 55 14.63 -13.44 -9.38
N THR A 56 15.56 -13.46 -10.34
CA THR A 56 15.70 -12.45 -11.41
C THR A 56 14.52 -12.38 -12.38
N THR A 57 13.48 -13.21 -12.23
CA THR A 57 12.30 -13.15 -13.10
C THR A 57 11.20 -12.29 -12.46
N ASN A 58 11.37 -10.99 -12.72
CA ASN A 58 10.31 -9.96 -12.75
C ASN A 58 10.06 -9.21 -11.43
N LEU A 59 11.11 -8.59 -10.92
CA LEU A 59 11.06 -7.49 -9.95
C LEU A 59 9.98 -6.44 -10.27
N ASP A 60 9.84 -6.06 -11.55
CA ASP A 60 8.78 -5.15 -12.02
C ASP A 60 7.37 -5.72 -11.78
N SER A 61 7.18 -7.04 -11.94
CA SER A 61 5.92 -7.70 -11.60
C SER A 61 5.70 -7.77 -10.10
N LYS A 62 6.74 -7.97 -9.28
CA LYS A 62 6.63 -7.92 -7.81
C LYS A 62 6.23 -6.53 -7.35
N ILE A 63 6.93 -5.49 -7.80
CA ILE A 63 6.59 -4.09 -7.49
C ILE A 63 5.19 -3.74 -7.99
N LYS A 64 4.86 -4.12 -9.23
CA LYS A 64 3.52 -3.88 -9.79
C LYS A 64 2.44 -4.63 -9.04
N HIS A 65 2.71 -5.85 -8.57
CA HIS A 65 1.78 -6.63 -7.75
C HIS A 65 1.56 -5.95 -6.40
N VAL A 66 2.62 -5.49 -5.74
CA VAL A 66 2.47 -4.70 -4.51
C VAL A 66 1.68 -3.42 -4.78
N MET A 67 2.03 -2.66 -5.81
CA MET A 67 1.33 -1.43 -6.20
C MET A 67 -0.16 -1.69 -6.53
N LEU A 68 -0.51 -2.90 -7.00
CA LEU A 68 -1.88 -3.29 -7.31
C LEU A 68 -2.67 -3.73 -6.06
N GLN A 69 -2.02 -4.38 -5.09
CA GLN A 69 -2.63 -4.73 -3.80
C GLN A 69 -2.70 -3.55 -2.84
N SER A 70 -1.75 -2.63 -2.97
CA SER A 70 -1.74 -1.35 -2.27
C SER A 70 -2.78 -0.37 -2.81
N GLN A 71 -3.68 -0.78 -3.71
CA GLN A 71 -4.88 -0.02 -4.09
C GLN A 71 -5.78 0.30 -2.88
N LEU A 72 -5.59 -0.37 -1.75
CA LEU A 72 -6.21 -0.01 -0.47
C LEU A 72 -5.66 1.30 0.14
N PHE A 73 -4.41 1.69 -0.16
CA PHE A 73 -3.74 2.85 0.45
C PHE A 73 -3.04 3.81 -0.51
N SER A 74 -3.03 3.56 -1.82
CA SER A 74 -2.34 4.39 -2.82
C SER A 74 -0.95 4.85 -2.34
N PRO A 75 -0.02 3.92 -2.05
CA PRO A 75 1.27 4.26 -1.48
C PRO A 75 1.95 5.30 -2.35
N ILE A 76 2.57 6.28 -1.72
CA ILE A 76 3.17 7.40 -2.44
C ILE A 76 4.36 6.84 -3.23
N PRO A 77 4.33 6.88 -4.57
CA PRO A 77 5.42 6.34 -5.37
C PRO A 77 6.68 7.15 -5.08
N GLU A 78 7.73 6.47 -4.62
CA GLU A 78 9.00 7.12 -4.36
C GLU A 78 9.78 7.28 -5.67
N TYR A 79 9.78 8.49 -6.23
CA TYR A 79 10.91 8.92 -7.07
C TYR A 79 12.06 9.23 -6.11
N VAL A 80 12.96 8.27 -5.92
CA VAL A 80 14.14 8.45 -5.07
C VAL A 80 15.02 9.53 -5.71
N VAL A 81 15.09 10.69 -5.07
CA VAL A 81 16.04 11.75 -5.44
C VAL A 81 17.45 11.21 -5.22
N GLY A 82 18.15 10.87 -6.30
CA GLY A 82 19.60 10.64 -6.30
C GLY A 82 20.10 9.20 -6.43
N ALA A 83 19.22 8.20 -6.56
CA ALA A 83 19.66 6.83 -6.81
C ALA A 83 19.32 6.40 -8.25
N SER A 84 20.30 5.78 -8.92
CA SER A 84 20.10 5.14 -10.23
C SER A 84 19.01 4.07 -10.11
N LEU A 85 17.93 4.21 -10.88
CA LEU A 85 16.80 3.27 -10.99
C LEU A 85 17.22 1.79 -11.14
N ASN A 86 18.44 1.52 -11.61
CA ASN A 86 18.96 0.18 -11.81
C ASN A 86 19.54 -0.50 -10.54
N ASN A 87 19.72 0.21 -9.41
CA ASN A 87 20.37 -0.34 -8.21
C ASN A 87 19.51 -0.33 -6.94
N ILE A 88 18.35 0.33 -6.93
CA ILE A 88 17.54 0.55 -5.71
C ILE A 88 16.76 -0.70 -5.33
N TYR A 89 16.16 -1.34 -6.32
CA TYR A 89 15.39 -2.56 -6.16
C TYR A 89 16.25 -3.82 -5.98
N LYS A 90 17.56 -3.66 -5.79
CA LYS A 90 18.48 -4.78 -5.66
C LYS A 90 18.36 -5.47 -4.29
N TYR A 91 17.83 -4.77 -3.27
CA TYR A 91 17.79 -5.27 -1.89
C TYR A 91 16.48 -5.00 -1.15
N ALA A 92 15.76 -3.90 -1.44
CA ALA A 92 14.48 -3.59 -0.79
C ALA A 92 13.58 -2.65 -1.63
N VAL A 93 12.29 -2.63 -1.34
CA VAL A 93 11.31 -1.64 -1.84
C VAL A 93 10.79 -0.82 -0.66
N SER A 94 10.88 0.49 -0.78
CA SER A 94 10.31 1.44 0.18
C SER A 94 8.84 1.73 -0.16
N MET A 95 7.97 1.66 0.86
CA MET A 95 6.55 1.99 0.76
C MET A 95 6.21 3.07 1.77
N LYS A 96 5.50 4.10 1.30
CA LYS A 96 5.14 5.27 2.10
C LYS A 96 3.63 5.39 2.21
N PHE A 97 3.15 5.60 3.43
CA PHE A 97 1.73 5.77 3.74
C PHE A 97 1.50 7.12 4.41
N ASP A 98 0.34 7.72 4.13
CA ASP A 98 -0.16 8.94 4.77
C ASP A 98 -0.84 8.66 6.14
N LYS A 99 -0.80 7.40 6.58
CA LYS A 99 -1.29 6.92 7.89
C LYS A 99 -0.14 6.35 8.71
N LYS A 100 -0.31 6.35 10.03
CA LYS A 100 0.63 5.68 10.96
C LYS A 100 0.70 4.18 10.66
N CYS A 101 1.86 3.55 10.87
CA CYS A 101 2.06 2.13 10.59
C CYS A 101 1.05 1.23 11.34
N SER A 102 0.71 1.59 12.59
CA SER A 102 -0.32 0.88 13.37
C SER A 102 -1.70 0.89 12.70
N THR A 103 -2.08 2.04 12.15
CA THR A 103 -3.34 2.21 11.42
C THR A 103 -3.33 1.42 10.13
N VAL A 104 -2.22 1.47 9.37
CA VAL A 104 -2.04 0.67 8.15
C VAL A 104 -2.21 -0.82 8.41
N LEU A 105 -1.54 -1.34 9.46
CA LEU A 105 -1.66 -2.75 9.84
C LEU A 105 -3.09 -3.11 10.27
N ASN A 106 -3.76 -2.26 11.05
CA ASN A 106 -5.14 -2.51 11.46
C ASN A 106 -6.09 -2.58 10.25
N TYR A 107 -5.88 -1.73 9.24
CA TYR A 107 -6.62 -1.83 7.98
C TYR A 107 -6.36 -3.15 7.22
N PHE A 108 -5.11 -3.62 7.15
CA PHE A 108 -4.80 -4.90 6.53
C PHE A 108 -5.51 -6.05 7.25
N LEU A 109 -5.40 -6.10 8.58
CA LEU A 109 -6.09 -7.10 9.40
C LEU A 109 -7.59 -7.07 9.19
N LEU A 110 -8.19 -5.87 9.14
CA LEU A 110 -9.62 -5.73 8.87
C LEU A 110 -10.00 -6.30 7.49
N ASN A 111 -9.20 -6.01 6.47
CA ASN A 111 -9.44 -6.49 5.10
C ASN A 111 -9.32 -8.01 4.96
N ASP A 112 -8.37 -8.62 5.65
CA ASP A 112 -8.09 -10.05 5.54
C ASP A 112 -9.01 -10.91 6.40
N LEU A 113 -9.47 -10.37 7.53
CA LEU A 113 -10.31 -11.10 8.48
C LEU A 113 -11.81 -10.96 8.22
N PHE A 114 -12.25 -9.87 7.57
CA PHE A 114 -13.68 -9.55 7.47
C PHE A 114 -14.15 -9.31 6.02
N PRO A 115 -15.35 -9.81 5.68
CA PRO A 115 -15.96 -9.52 4.38
C PRO A 115 -16.43 -8.07 4.28
N ASP A 116 -16.56 -7.55 3.05
CA ASP A 116 -16.85 -6.14 2.77
C ASP A 116 -18.08 -5.57 3.48
N HIS A 117 -19.15 -6.35 3.64
CA HIS A 117 -20.36 -5.89 4.32
C HIS A 117 -20.15 -5.65 5.82
N VAL A 118 -19.29 -6.42 6.48
CA VAL A 118 -18.91 -6.20 7.88
C VAL A 118 -18.04 -4.95 7.99
N LYS A 119 -17.05 -4.80 7.10
CA LYS A 119 -16.14 -3.64 7.08
C LYS A 119 -16.89 -2.33 6.85
N ALA A 120 -17.80 -2.29 5.87
CA ALA A 120 -18.61 -1.11 5.57
C ALA A 120 -19.48 -0.69 6.77
N SER A 121 -20.08 -1.68 7.46
CA SER A 121 -20.82 -1.42 8.70
C SER A 121 -19.91 -0.91 9.81
N PHE A 122 -18.75 -1.54 9.99
CA PHE A 122 -17.78 -1.18 11.03
C PHE A 122 -17.29 0.26 10.88
N PHE A 123 -16.83 0.68 9.69
CA PHE A 123 -16.38 2.05 9.45
C PHE A 123 -17.49 3.09 9.66
N LYS A 124 -18.73 2.76 9.28
CA LYS A 124 -19.87 3.65 9.50
C LYS A 124 -20.14 3.91 10.99
N HIS A 125 -19.90 2.92 11.85
CA HIS A 125 -20.18 3.02 13.28
C HIS A 125 -18.92 3.32 14.13
N ASN A 126 -17.74 3.35 13.51
CA ASN A 126 -16.47 3.61 14.17
C ASN A 126 -15.68 4.74 13.49
N PRO A 127 -16.14 6.00 13.61
CA PRO A 127 -15.49 7.14 12.97
C PRO A 127 -14.09 7.43 13.53
N SER A 128 -13.77 6.93 14.73
CA SER A 128 -12.46 7.11 15.37
C SER A 128 -11.52 5.91 15.21
N PHE A 129 -11.70 5.14 14.13
CA PHE A 129 -10.90 3.94 13.84
C PHE A 129 -9.40 4.24 13.78
N GLU A 130 -9.01 5.34 13.14
CA GLU A 130 -7.60 5.68 12.92
C GLU A 130 -6.89 6.00 14.25
N GLU A 131 -7.59 6.63 15.20
CA GLU A 131 -7.08 6.99 16.53
C GLU A 131 -7.07 5.82 17.51
N GLN A 132 -7.82 4.76 17.24
CA GLN A 132 -7.88 3.57 18.09
C GLN A 132 -6.74 2.57 17.85
N SER A 133 -5.91 2.83 16.85
CA SER A 133 -4.77 1.99 16.47
C SER A 133 -3.45 2.64 16.92
N ASN A 134 -2.64 1.94 17.70
CA ASN A 134 -1.37 2.47 18.20
C ASN A 134 -0.28 1.40 18.18
N ALA A 135 0.98 1.82 18.04
CA ALA A 135 2.14 0.95 18.14
C ALA A 135 3.12 1.55 19.16
N ILE A 136 3.64 0.71 20.04
CA ILE A 136 4.61 1.10 21.07
C ILE A 136 5.76 0.12 21.01
N GLU A 137 6.98 0.63 20.87
CA GLU A 137 8.18 -0.18 21.07
C GLU A 137 8.46 -0.24 22.58
N SER A 138 8.15 -1.40 23.18
CA SER A 138 8.35 -1.61 24.62
C SER A 138 9.82 -1.91 24.94
N SER A 139 10.59 -2.41 23.97
CA SER A 139 12.04 -2.63 24.03
C SER A 139 12.64 -2.66 22.61
N PRO A 140 13.97 -2.66 22.44
CA PRO A 140 14.64 -2.63 21.13
C PRO A 140 14.27 -3.74 20.14
N GLU A 141 13.56 -4.77 20.59
CA GLU A 141 13.13 -5.92 19.79
C GLU A 141 11.68 -6.33 20.11
N ARG A 142 10.87 -5.42 20.69
CA ARG A 142 9.47 -5.73 20.99
C ARG A 142 8.53 -4.63 20.59
N CYS A 143 7.50 -5.02 19.84
CA CYS A 143 6.39 -4.18 19.47
C CYS A 143 5.12 -4.60 20.21
N GLU A 144 4.44 -3.63 20.79
CA GLU A 144 3.06 -3.77 21.23
C GLU A 144 2.16 -2.98 20.30
N LEU A 145 1.25 -3.68 19.64
CA LEU A 145 0.31 -3.10 18.70
C LEU A 145 -1.11 -3.19 19.24
N THR A 146 -1.77 -2.05 19.33
CA THR A 146 -3.19 -1.95 19.62
C THR A 146 -3.96 -1.83 18.32
N VAL A 147 -4.92 -2.73 18.10
CA VAL A 147 -5.80 -2.76 16.92
C VAL A 147 -7.26 -2.76 17.36
N ALA A 148 -8.12 -2.13 16.56
CA ALA A 148 -9.57 -2.10 16.78
C ALA A 148 -10.28 -2.80 15.63
N LEU A 149 -10.99 -3.89 15.95
CA LEU A 149 -11.66 -4.78 15.00
C LEU A 149 -13.14 -4.97 15.39
N PRO A 150 -13.99 -5.49 14.49
CA PRO A 150 -15.34 -5.94 14.83
C PRO A 150 -15.36 -6.92 16.02
N TYR A 151 -16.46 -7.00 16.76
CA TYR A 151 -16.58 -7.89 17.95
C TYR A 151 -16.94 -9.36 17.61
N GLU A 152 -17.29 -9.69 16.36
CA GLU A 152 -17.82 -11.03 16.00
C GLU A 152 -16.77 -12.16 16.06
N ASP A 153 -16.64 -12.84 17.21
CA ASP A 153 -15.84 -14.08 17.38
C ASP A 153 -14.36 -13.92 16.95
N VAL A 154 -13.80 -12.75 17.23
CA VAL A 154 -12.56 -12.28 16.61
C VAL A 154 -11.31 -12.72 17.36
N GLN A 155 -11.38 -12.86 18.69
CA GLN A 155 -10.17 -13.13 19.48
C GLN A 155 -9.47 -14.44 19.06
N GLY A 156 -10.24 -15.51 18.88
CA GLY A 156 -9.71 -16.81 18.45
C GLY A 156 -9.15 -16.73 17.02
N ARG A 157 -9.91 -16.13 16.11
CA ARG A 157 -9.54 -16.01 14.69
C ARG A 157 -8.33 -15.12 14.48
N LEU A 158 -8.26 -13.96 15.12
CA LEU A 158 -7.12 -13.04 15.03
C LEU A 158 -5.85 -13.68 15.56
N SER A 159 -5.91 -14.30 16.74
CA SER A 159 -4.75 -14.97 17.33
C SER A 159 -4.24 -16.12 16.46
N GLU A 160 -5.14 -16.97 15.96
CA GLU A 160 -4.76 -18.07 15.06
C GLU A 160 -4.21 -17.55 13.73
N PHE A 161 -4.88 -16.56 13.14
CA PHE A 161 -4.46 -15.91 11.90
C PHE A 161 -3.04 -15.35 12.03
N LEU A 162 -2.77 -14.56 13.07
CA LEU A 162 -1.45 -13.98 13.30
C LEU A 162 -0.38 -15.02 13.62
N LYS A 163 -0.69 -16.07 14.40
CA LYS A 163 0.27 -17.16 14.68
C LYS A 163 0.71 -17.91 13.42
N LEU A 164 -0.21 -18.11 12.47
CA LEU A 164 0.10 -18.74 11.18
C LEU A 164 0.88 -17.82 10.26
N ARG A 165 0.76 -16.51 10.48
CA ARG A 165 1.27 -15.49 9.59
C ARG A 165 2.64 -14.93 9.98
N LEU A 166 2.74 -14.45 11.21
CA LEU A 166 3.90 -13.75 11.71
C LEU A 166 4.60 -14.60 12.77
N LYS A 167 5.82 -15.05 12.45
CA LYS A 167 6.66 -15.78 13.42
C LYS A 167 6.94 -14.97 14.68
N SER A 168 6.93 -13.64 14.56
CA SER A 168 7.23 -12.77 15.68
C SER A 168 6.07 -12.60 16.67
N PHE A 169 4.87 -13.08 16.34
CA PHE A 169 3.70 -12.90 17.19
C PHE A 169 3.78 -13.74 18.48
N GLU A 170 3.88 -13.08 19.63
CA GLU A 170 3.92 -13.71 20.96
C GLU A 170 2.51 -13.99 21.50
N GLY A 171 1.51 -13.18 21.14
CA GLY A 171 0.12 -13.38 21.50
C GLY A 171 -0.68 -12.10 21.73
N THR A 172 -1.96 -12.25 22.07
CA THR A 172 -2.83 -11.14 22.49
C THR A 172 -2.74 -10.97 24.01
N THR A 173 -2.27 -9.81 24.46
CA THR A 173 -2.02 -9.52 25.89
C THR A 173 -3.23 -8.93 26.60
N ALA A 174 -4.06 -8.19 25.88
CA ALA A 174 -5.29 -7.60 26.42
C ALA A 174 -6.38 -7.51 25.35
N VAL A 175 -7.63 -7.61 25.78
CA VAL A 175 -8.81 -7.45 24.94
C VAL A 175 -9.83 -6.60 25.69
N ASN A 176 -10.20 -5.46 25.09
CA ASN A 176 -11.14 -4.51 25.66
C ASN A 176 -12.26 -4.24 24.67
N ARG A 177 -13.51 -4.39 25.12
CA ARG A 177 -14.66 -4.00 24.29
C ARG A 177 -14.83 -2.48 24.34
N LEU A 178 -14.69 -1.80 23.20
CA LEU A 178 -14.87 -0.35 23.11
C LEU A 178 -16.34 0.04 23.02
N ASN A 179 -17.13 -0.75 22.29
CA ASN A 179 -18.57 -0.54 22.15
C ASN A 179 -19.29 -1.86 21.78
N THR A 180 -20.56 -1.78 21.41
CA THR A 180 -21.36 -2.97 21.06
C THR A 180 -20.84 -3.73 19.84
N SER A 181 -20.13 -3.08 18.93
CA SER A 181 -19.64 -3.63 17.66
C SER A 181 -18.12 -3.71 17.52
N THR A 182 -17.35 -3.10 18.42
CA THR A 182 -15.90 -2.93 18.31
C THR A 182 -15.17 -3.48 19.52
N GLU A 183 -14.15 -4.27 19.25
CA GLU A 183 -13.18 -4.80 20.19
C GLU A 183 -11.80 -4.21 19.90
N GLN A 184 -11.08 -3.85 20.95
CA GLN A 184 -9.69 -3.43 20.90
C GLN A 184 -8.82 -4.56 21.44
N SER A 185 -7.89 -5.03 20.63
CA SER A 185 -6.92 -6.07 20.98
C SER A 185 -5.53 -5.47 21.08
N GLN A 186 -4.80 -5.81 22.14
CA GLN A 186 -3.38 -5.52 22.29
C GLN A 186 -2.58 -6.77 21.92
N LEU A 187 -1.72 -6.64 20.93
CA LEU A 187 -0.94 -7.69 20.30
C LEU A 187 0.53 -7.47 20.64
N SER A 188 1.24 -8.55 20.96
CA SER A 188 2.66 -8.50 21.32
C SER A 188 3.48 -9.26 20.29
N PHE A 189 4.60 -8.66 19.88
CA PHE A 189 5.54 -9.20 18.92
C PHE A 189 6.98 -9.10 19.44
N ASN A 190 7.81 -10.09 19.13
CA ASN A 190 9.25 -10.11 19.40
C ASN A 190 10.10 -9.53 18.25
N SER A 191 9.54 -8.55 17.55
CA SER A 191 10.21 -7.77 16.50
C SER A 191 9.85 -6.29 16.66
N THR A 192 10.58 -5.40 15.97
CA THR A 192 10.25 -3.97 15.96
C THR A 192 8.92 -3.72 15.24
N CYS A 193 8.27 -2.58 15.49
CA CYS A 193 6.96 -2.31 14.89
C CYS A 193 7.03 -2.17 13.36
N ASP A 194 8.14 -1.63 12.85
CA ASP A 194 8.41 -1.52 11.42
C ASP A 194 8.59 -2.91 10.78
N GLN A 195 9.30 -3.82 11.46
CA GLN A 195 9.47 -5.20 11.01
C GLN A 195 8.16 -5.97 10.98
N VAL A 196 7.27 -5.79 11.97
CA VAL A 196 5.96 -6.47 12.00
C VAL A 196 5.17 -6.17 10.73
N LEU A 197 5.09 -4.91 10.32
CA LEU A 197 4.32 -4.54 9.14
C LEU A 197 5.03 -4.91 7.83
N ALA A 198 6.37 -4.82 7.78
CA ALA A 198 7.15 -5.33 6.65
C ALA A 198 6.92 -6.83 6.44
N ASP A 199 7.05 -7.62 7.51
CA ASP A 199 6.82 -9.08 7.51
C ASP A 199 5.39 -9.43 7.10
N TYR A 200 4.39 -8.67 7.59
CA TYR A 200 3.00 -8.89 7.23
C TYR A 200 2.77 -8.69 5.73
N ILE A 201 3.24 -7.56 5.19
CA ILE A 201 3.09 -7.23 3.77
C ILE A 201 3.88 -8.24 2.93
N MET A 202 5.09 -8.61 3.36
CA MET A 202 5.89 -9.62 2.68
C MET A 202 5.19 -10.97 2.63
N GLN A 203 4.61 -11.43 3.72
CA GLN A 203 3.96 -12.72 3.72
C GLN A 203 2.71 -12.73 2.82
N ASP A 204 1.97 -11.62 2.78
CA ASP A 204 0.77 -11.52 1.95
C ASP A 204 1.11 -11.39 0.46
N LEU A 205 2.11 -10.56 0.12
CA LEU A 205 2.42 -10.19 -1.26
C LEU A 205 3.57 -11.00 -1.89
N MET A 206 4.49 -11.49 -1.07
CA MET A 206 5.70 -12.21 -1.48
C MET A 206 6.02 -13.38 -0.53
N PRO A 207 5.08 -14.34 -0.31
CA PRO A 207 5.24 -15.40 0.68
C PRO A 207 6.51 -16.23 0.48
N ALA A 208 6.92 -16.49 -0.77
CA ALA A 208 8.14 -17.22 -1.07
C ALA A 208 9.40 -16.51 -0.56
N ASP A 209 9.50 -15.20 -0.80
CA ASP A 209 10.63 -14.38 -0.34
C ASP A 209 10.65 -14.31 1.20
N TYR A 210 9.47 -14.14 1.82
CA TYR A 210 9.32 -14.14 3.29
C TYR A 210 9.84 -15.44 3.93
N PHE A 211 9.44 -16.60 3.39
CA PHE A 211 9.86 -17.89 3.93
C PHE A 211 11.35 -18.18 3.71
N GLN A 212 11.96 -17.64 2.66
CA GLN A 212 13.41 -17.76 2.44
C GLN A 212 14.22 -16.92 3.44
N MET A 213 13.78 -15.70 3.75
CA MET A 213 14.52 -14.80 4.65
C MET A 213 14.39 -15.16 6.13
N THR A 214 13.32 -15.85 6.51
CA THR A 214 13.02 -16.18 7.90
C THR A 214 13.39 -17.61 8.31
N GLN A 215 14.02 -18.39 7.41
CA GLN A 215 14.56 -19.73 7.68
C GLN A 215 16.04 -19.67 8.06
#